data_AF-A0AA39VJT3-F1
#
_entry.id   AF-A0AA39VJT3-F1
#
_cell.length_a   1.000
_cell.length_b   1.000
_cell.length_c   1.000
_cell.angle_alpha   90.00
_cell.angle_beta   90.00
_cell.angle_gamma   90.00
#
_symmetry.space_group_name_H-M   'P 1'
#
loop_
_entity.id
_entity.type
_entity.pdbx_description
1 polymer ?
#
loop_
_entity_poly.entity_id
_entity_poly.type
_entity_poly.pdbx_seq_one_letter_code
_entity_poly.pdbx_strand_id
1 'polypeptide(L)' 'MEKTSDKPECAVEALDLLNCVAQSPFDQDKCLRLVQVLRDCVVNKKVKKFSLADEQGKEANQSSKKA' A
#
# COMPACT_ATOMS: atom_id res chain seq x y z
N MET A 1 15.43 -14.04 17.25
CA MET A 1 16.19 -13.04 16.48
C MET A 1 15.16 -12.33 15.62
N GLU A 2 14.53 -11.29 16.16
CA GLU A 2 13.49 -10.55 15.44
C GLU A 2 14.20 -9.67 14.42
N LYS A 3 13.95 -9.92 13.14
CA LYS A 3 14.39 -9.03 12.06
C LYS A 3 13.85 -7.66 12.40
N THR A 4 14.73 -6.69 12.61
CA THR A 4 14.39 -5.27 12.50
C THR A 4 13.92 -5.07 11.06
N SER A 5 12.65 -5.37 10.80
CA SER A 5 12.05 -5.19 9.49
C SER A 5 12.08 -3.71 9.24
N ASP A 6 12.91 -3.33 8.27
CA ASP A 6 12.93 -1.98 7.70
C ASP A 6 11.47 -1.59 7.46
N LYS A 7 11.04 -0.48 8.07
CA LYS A 7 9.63 -0.11 8.05
C LYS A 7 9.22 0.03 6.59
N PRO A 8 8.13 -0.61 6.13
CA PRO A 8 7.78 -0.60 4.71
C PRO A 8 7.67 0.85 4.22
N GLU A 9 8.12 1.10 3.00
CA GLU A 9 8.03 2.45 2.43
C GLU A 9 6.56 2.92 2.44
N CYS A 10 6.37 4.19 2.81
CA CYS A 10 5.06 4.83 2.96
C CYS A 10 4.14 4.24 4.06
N ALA A 11 4.68 3.43 4.98
CA ALA A 11 3.89 2.79 6.04
C ALA A 11 3.28 3.80 7.02
N VAL A 12 3.92 4.95 7.24
CA VAL A 12 3.40 5.98 8.14
C VAL A 12 2.17 6.62 7.53
N GLU A 13 2.29 7.06 6.28
CA GLU A 13 1.23 7.69 5.49
C GLU A 13 0.03 6.75 5.33
N ALA A 14 0.28 5.46 5.13
CA ALA A 14 -0.77 4.45 5.07
C ALA A 14 -1.47 4.28 6.42
N LEU A 15 -0.71 4.21 7.52
CA LEU A 15 -1.27 4.07 8.86
C LEU A 15 -2.10 5.31 9.26
N ASP A 16 -1.61 6.52 8.96
CA ASP A 16 -2.35 7.75 9.21
C ASP A 16 -3.69 7.79 8.45
N LEU A 17 -3.70 7.35 7.18
CA LEU A 17 -4.94 7.24 6.41
C LEU A 17 -5.91 6.23 7.03
N LEU A 18 -5.43 5.04 7.40
CA LEU A 18 -6.26 4.00 8.04
C LEU A 18 -6.87 4.50 9.35
N ASN A 19 -6.06 5.16 10.18
CA ASN A 19 -6.51 5.78 11.41
C ASN A 19 -7.52 6.91 11.16
N CYS A 20 -7.40 7.64 10.06
CA CYS A 20 -8.38 8.66 9.67
C CYS A 20 -9.73 8.04 9.31
N VAL A 21 -9.73 6.97 8.53
CA VAL A 21 -10.97 6.26 8.15
C VAL A 21 -11.67 5.63 9.37
N ALA A 22 -10.88 5.17 10.36
CA ALA A 22 -11.41 4.61 11.60
C ALA A 22 -11.89 5.67 12.61
N GLN A 23 -11.57 6.97 12.42
CA GLN A 23 -11.99 8.02 13.33
C GLN A 23 -13.51 8.29 13.22
N SER A 24 -14.12 8.55 14.38
CA SER A 24 -15.52 8.98 14.49
C SER A 24 -15.57 10.27 15.32
N PRO A 25 -16.10 11.39 14.80
CA PRO A 25 -16.75 11.51 13.49
C PRO A 25 -15.77 11.39 12.31
N PHE A 26 -16.25 10.85 11.20
CA PHE A 26 -15.47 10.72 9.97
C PHE A 26 -15.27 12.11 9.34
N ASP A 27 -14.01 12.48 9.11
CA ASP A 27 -13.63 13.73 8.47
C ASP A 27 -13.07 13.44 7.07
N GLN A 28 -13.95 13.57 6.08
CA GLN A 28 -13.65 13.24 4.69
C GLN A 28 -12.51 14.09 4.11
N ASP A 29 -12.51 15.40 4.38
CA ASP A 29 -11.49 16.32 3.88
C ASP A 29 -10.12 16.02 4.47
N LYS A 30 -10.07 15.71 5.77
CA LYS A 30 -8.84 15.29 6.45
C LYS A 30 -8.29 14.01 5.83
N CYS A 31 -9.13 12.99 5.64
CA CYS A 31 -8.67 11.72 5.07
C CYS A 31 -8.25 11.89 3.60
N LEU A 32 -8.93 12.74 2.83
CA LEU A 32 -8.58 13.01 1.44
C LEU A 32 -7.21 13.70 1.30
N ARG A 33 -6.83 14.57 2.25
CA ARG A 33 -5.47 15.12 2.30
C ARG A 33 -4.43 14.03 2.57
N LEU A 34 -4.70 13.11 3.48
CA LEU A 34 -3.80 11.98 3.78
C LEU A 34 -3.65 11.04 2.57
N VAL A 35 -4.69 10.89 1.73
CA VAL A 35 -4.58 10.17 0.45
C VAL A 35 -3.57 10.83 -0.49
N GLN A 36 -3.57 12.17 -0.59
CA GLN A 36 -2.59 12.86 -1.45
C GLN A 36 -1.17 12.66 -0.93
N VAL A 37 -0.96 12.77 0.39
CA VAL A 37 0.35 12.54 1.01
C VAL A 37 0.84 11.10 0.77
N LEU A 38 -0.03 10.11 0.95
CA LEU A 38 0.29 8.71 0.64
C LEU A 38 0.63 8.51 -0.84
N ARG A 39 -0.15 9.12 -1.73
CA ARG A 39 0.08 9.05 -3.18
C ARG A 39 1.44 9.64 -3.55
N ASP A 40 1.79 10.80 -3.00
CA ASP A 40 3.10 11.43 -3.22
C ASP A 40 4.23 10.51 -2.76
N CYS A 41 4.10 9.87 -1.58
CA CYS A 41 5.10 8.91 -1.12
C CYS A 41 5.24 7.73 -2.08
N VAL A 42 4.12 7.10 -2.48
CA VAL A 42 4.13 5.91 -3.36
C VAL A 42 4.77 6.21 -4.72
N VAL A 43 4.43 7.36 -5.31
CA VAL A 43 4.97 7.79 -6.61
C VAL A 43 6.45 8.13 -6.49
N ASN A 44 6.85 8.89 -5.47
CA ASN A 44 8.24 9.31 -5.29
C ASN A 44 9.17 8.15 -4.93
N LYS A 45 8.69 7.22 -4.10
CA LYS A 45 9.45 6.03 -3.68
C LYS A 45 9.37 4.87 -4.67
N LYS A 46 8.54 4.99 -5.71
CA LYS A 46 8.29 3.94 -6.71
C LYS A 46 7.95 2.61 -6.04
N VAL A 47 7.06 2.64 -5.05
CA VAL A 47 6.67 1.42 -4.32
C VAL A 47 5.93 0.50 -5.29
N LYS A 48 6.56 -0.62 -5.68
CA LYS A 48 6.01 -1.58 -6.67
C LYS A 48 5.26 -2.76 -6.05
N LYS A 49 5.11 -2.78 -4.72
CA LYS A 49 4.79 -3.99 -3.95
C LYS A 49 3.69 -3.71 -2.94
N PHE A 50 2.46 -3.53 -3.40
CA PHE A 50 1.28 -3.68 -2.54
C PHE A 50 0.57 -4.95 -2.98
N SER A 51 0.92 -6.09 -2.36
CA SER A 51 0.08 -7.28 -2.41
C SER A 51 -0.89 -7.20 -1.25
N LEU A 52 -2.18 -7.23 -1.54
CA LEU A 52 -3.18 -7.50 -0.52
C LEU A 52 -2.99 -8.95 -0.05
N ALA A 53 -3.24 -9.21 1.24
CA ALA A 53 -3.19 -10.54 1.81
C ALA A 53 -4.32 -11.39 1.21
N ASP A 54 -4.06 -11.91 0.00
CA ASP A 54 -4.60 -13.14 -0.63
C ASP A 54 -4.07 -13.35 -2.08
N GLU A 55 -3.18 -12.51 -2.63
CA GLU A 55 -2.57 -12.78 -3.95
C GLU A 55 -1.32 -13.67 -3.89
N GLN A 56 -1.30 -14.68 -3.02
CA GLN A 56 -0.42 -15.83 -3.22
C GLN A 56 -0.99 -16.73 -4.31
N GLY A 57 -0.83 -16.30 -5.56
CA GLY A 57 -0.89 -17.20 -6.70
C GLY A 57 -1.70 -16.66 -7.87
N LYS A 58 -1.09 -15.78 -8.67
CA LYS A 58 -1.24 -15.77 -10.15
C LYS A 58 -0.38 -14.72 -10.85
N GLU A 59 0.94 -14.80 -10.70
CA GLU A 59 1.89 -14.34 -11.73
C GLU A 59 3.01 -15.39 -11.72
N ALA A 60 3.30 -16.21 -12.76
CA ALA A 60 3.22 -15.98 -14.18
C ALA A 60 3.18 -17.31 -14.99
N ASN A 61 2.83 -17.15 -16.27
CA ASN A 61 3.19 -17.98 -17.42
C ASN A 61 2.05 -18.78 -18.09
N GLN A 62 1.20 -18.07 -18.83
CA GLN A 62 0.69 -18.59 -20.10
C GLN A 62 1.21 -17.70 -21.24
N SER A 63 2.46 -17.89 -21.61
CA SER A 63 2.95 -17.54 -22.94
C SER A 63 3.25 -18.82 -23.71
N SER A 64 2.32 -19.16 -24.60
CA SER A 64 2.55 -19.73 -25.94
C SER A 64 3.75 -20.66 -26.13
N LYS A 65 3.48 -21.96 -26.36
CA LYS A 65 4.15 -22.66 -27.48
C LYS A 65 3.32 -23.81 -28.04
N LYS A 66 2.89 -23.58 -29.28
CA LYS A 66 2.37 -24.49 -30.29
C LYS A 66 3.45 -25.51 -30.68
N ALA A 67 3.15 -26.82 -30.60
CA ALA A 67 3.69 -27.91 -31.43
C ALA A 67 2.97 -29.21 -31.05
#